data_AF-A0A7J2JFA1-F1
#
_entry.id   AF-A0A7J2JFA1-F1
#
_cell.length_a   1.000
_cell.length_b   1.000
_cell.length_c   1.000
_cell.angle_alpha   90.00
_cell.angle_beta   90.00
_cell.angle_gamma   90.00
#
_symmetry.space_group_name_H-M   'P 1'
#
loop_
_entity.id
_entity.type
_entity.pdbx_description
1 polymer ?
#
loop_
_entity_poly.entity_id
_entity_poly.type
_entity_poly.pdbx_seq_one_letter_code
_entity_poly.pdbx_strand_id
1 'polypeptide(L)' 'MFRAVFGDARLWRRIIDALSTLIDEANFVATPEGLRMRAMDPSRVAMVDFEMDR' A
#
# COMPACT_ATOMS: atom_id res chain seq x y z
N MET A 1 13.71 9.32 -10.26
CA MET A 1 12.34 9.34 -10.81
C MET A 1 11.74 7.95 -10.63
N PHE A 2 10.59 7.81 -9.99
CA PHE A 2 9.93 6.52 -9.74
C PHE A 2 8.97 6.16 -10.88
N ARG A 3 8.95 4.89 -11.31
CA ARG A 3 7.99 4.35 -12.29
C ARG A 3 7.64 2.91 -11.92
N ALA A 4 6.35 2.66 -11.65
CA ALA A 4 5.78 1.31 -11.49
C ALA A 4 4.70 1.10 -12.56
N VAL A 5 4.70 -0.08 -13.19
CA VAL A 5 3.68 -0.47 -14.17
C VAL A 5 3.11 -1.81 -13.73
N PHE A 6 1.80 -1.83 -13.47
CA PHE A 6 1.08 -3.03 -13.08
C PHE A 6 0.51 -3.72 -14.32
N GLY A 7 0.56 -5.05 -14.36
CA GLY A 7 -0.05 -5.83 -15.45
C GLY A 7 -1.57 -5.73 -15.48
N ASP A 8 -2.22 -5.53 -14.33
CA ASP A 8 -3.67 -5.36 -14.21
C ASP A 8 -4.01 -4.23 -13.23
N ALA A 9 -4.69 -3.19 -13.72
CA ALA A 9 -5.16 -2.08 -12.89
C ALA A 9 -6.18 -2.51 -11.82
N ARG A 10 -6.92 -3.60 -12.06
CA ARG A 10 -7.89 -4.13 -11.10
C ARG A 10 -7.22 -4.70 -9.85
N LEU A 11 -6.00 -5.25 -9.99
CA LEU A 11 -5.23 -5.73 -8.84
C LEU A 11 -4.90 -4.55 -7.91
N TRP A 12 -4.34 -3.48 -8.48
CA TRP A 12 -4.04 -2.26 -7.73
C TRP A 12 -5.28 -1.68 -7.06
N ARG A 13 -6.40 -1.60 -7.79
CA ARG A 13 -7.67 -1.14 -7.23
C ARG A 13 -8.11 -1.97 -6.01
N ARG A 14 -8.09 -3.31 -6.11
CA ARG A 14 -8.47 -4.19 -5.00
C ARG A 14 -7.55 -4.05 -3.79
N ILE A 15 -6.25 -3.85 -4.02
CA ILE A 15 -5.28 -3.59 -2.94
C ILE A 15 -5.68 -2.31 -2.21
N ILE A 16 -5.89 -1.20 -2.92
CA ILE A 16 -6.29 0.07 -2.31
C ILE A 16 -7.64 -0.04 -1.61
N ASP A 17 -8.64 -0.69 -2.22
CA ASP A 17 -9.96 -0.87 -1.62
C ASP A 17 -9.85 -1.66 -0.30
N ALA A 18 -9.01 -2.71 -0.25
CA ALA A 18 -8.77 -3.48 0.97
C ALA A 18 -8.06 -2.64 2.07
N LEU A 19 -7.02 -1.89 1.71
CA LEU A 19 -6.30 -1.02 2.64
C LEU A 19 -7.21 0.07 3.23
N SER A 20 -8.10 0.65 2.41
CA SER A 20 -9.02 1.72 2.81
C SER A 20 -10.09 1.29 3.83
N THR A 21 -10.24 -0.01 4.07
CA THR A 21 -11.17 -0.50 5.10
C THR A 21 -10.68 -0.23 6.53
N LEU A 22 -9.37 -0.01 6.70
CA LEU A 22 -8.74 0.18 8.01
C LEU A 22 -7.95 1.49 8.09
N ILE A 23 -7.50 2.02 6.95
CA ILE A 23 -6.54 3.13 6.90
C ILE A 23 -7.13 4.28 6.08
N ASP A 24 -7.28 5.45 6.72
CA ASP A 24 -7.74 6.67 6.04
C ASP A 24 -6.62 7.31 5.21
N GLU A 25 -5.42 7.38 5.78
CA GLU A 25 -4.25 8.03 5.18
C GLU A 25 -2.98 7.20 5.44
N ALA A 26 -2.14 7.03 4.42
CA ALA A 26 -0.86 6.34 4.54
C ALA A 26 0.17 6.83 3.52
N ASN A 27 1.45 6.64 3.86
CA ASN A 27 2.56 6.91 2.96
C ASN A 27 3.03 5.62 2.29
N PHE A 28 3.09 5.64 0.96
CA PHE A 28 3.80 4.62 0.19
C PHE A 28 5.25 5.04 0.01
N VAL A 29 6.18 4.17 0.41
CA VAL A 29 7.62 4.35 0.27
C VAL A 29 8.11 3.49 -0.89
N ALA A 30 8.49 4.16 -1.98
CA ALA A 30 9.12 3.50 -3.11
C ALA A 30 10.63 3.39 -2.90
N THR A 31 11.15 2.16 -2.92
CA THR A 31 12.58 1.85 -2.82
C THR A 31 13.03 1.03 -4.04
N PRO A 32 14.34 0.76 -4.21
CA PRO A 32 14.82 -0.13 -5.27
C PRO A 32 14.25 -1.55 -5.20
N GLU A 33 13.89 -2.01 -4.00
CA GLU A 33 13.33 -3.34 -3.73
C GLU A 33 11.84 -3.44 -4.11
N GLY A 34 11.11 -2.32 -4.06
CA GLY A 34 9.68 -2.31 -4.37
C GLY A 34 8.93 -1.14 -3.73
N LEU A 35 7.64 -1.35 -3.49
CA LEU A 35 6.73 -0.41 -2.85
C LEU A 35 6.33 -0.94 -1.47
N ARG A 36 6.53 -0.14 -0.43
CA ARG A 36 6.15 -0.48 0.95
C ARG A 36 5.16 0.51 1.53
N MET A 37 4.32 0.08 2.46
CA MET A 37 3.44 0.95 3.24
C MET A 37 3.24 0.36 4.63
N ARG A 38 3.39 1.19 5.66
CA ARG A 38 3.08 0.81 7.04
C ARG A 38 2.21 1.89 7.67
N ALA A 39 1.05 1.50 8.18
CA ALA A 39 0.11 2.42 8.79
C ALA A 39 -0.66 1.75 9.93
N MET A 40 -0.99 2.55 10.95
CA MET A 40 -1.92 2.16 12.00
C MET A 40 -3.32 2.59 11.60
N ASP A 41 -4.32 1.81 11.98
CA ASP A 41 -5.72 2.25 11.89
C ASP A 41 -5.98 3.45 12.81
N PRO A 42 -7.08 4.22 12.63
CA PRO A 42 -7.37 5.39 13.45
C PRO A 42 -7.44 5.11 14.96
N SER A 43 -7.89 3.90 15.35
CA SER A 43 -7.96 3.51 16.76
C SER A 43 -6.61 3.07 17.34
N ARG A 44 -5.60 2.90 16.49
CA ARG A 44 -4.24 2.42 16.82
C ARG A 44 -4.21 1.04 17.46
N VAL A 45 -5.14 0.16 17.09
CA VAL A 45 -5.23 -1.22 17.57
C VAL A 45 -4.59 -2.19 16.57
N ALA A 46 -4.73 -1.91 15.28
CA ALA A 46 -4.22 -2.73 14.19
C ALA A 46 -3.17 -1.97 13.37
N MET A 47 -2.14 -2.69 12.96
CA MET A 47 -1.13 -2.22 12.03
C MET A 47 -1.25 -2.99 10.72
N VAL A 48 -1.27 -2.27 9.61
CA VAL A 48 -1.14 -2.85 8.28
C VAL A 48 0.29 -2.64 7.81
N ASP A 49 0.93 -3.74 7.42
CA ASP A 49 2.25 -3.76 6.78
C ASP A 49 2.08 -4.35 5.38
N PHE A 50 2.29 -3.53 4.35
CA PHE A 50 2.12 -3.87 2.95
C PHE A 50 3.48 -3.80 2.25
N GLU A 51 3.79 -4.86 1.49
CA GLU A 51 4.96 -4.94 0.64
C GLU A 51 4.56 -5.42 -0.76
N MET A 52 5.13 -4.77 -1.78
CA MET A 52 5.02 -5.20 -3.16
C MET A 52 6.40 -5.10 -3.81
N ASP A 53 6.98 -6.28 -4.04
CA ASP A 53 8.29 -6.41 -4.69
C ASP A 53 8.23 -6.00 -6.17
N ARG A 54 9.39 -5.65 -6.71
CA ARG A 54 9.58 -5.23 -8.11
C ARG A 54 9.23 -6.30 -9.14
#